data_AF-A0A1B8EIX8-F1
#
_entry.id   AF-A0A1B8EIX8-F1
#
_cell.length_a   1.000
_cell.length_b   1.000
_cell.length_c   1.000
_cell.angle_alpha   90.00
_cell.angle_beta   90.00
_cell.angle_gamma   90.00
#
_symmetry.space_group_name_H-M   'P 1'
#
loop_
_entity.id
_entity.type
_entity.pdbx_description
1 polymer ?
#
loop_
_entity_poly.entity_id
_entity_poly.type
_entity_poly.pdbx_seq_one_letter_code
_entity_poly.pdbx_strand_id
1 'polypeptide(L)'
;MEVAGLAIGVIAVIKPTAEAIATLWSDTKNFGGDAERLRLRFSVQITRFDAFERMLFEANKFPLVQGRLFDQLPENVCDNFVDLLRQLYELLQKYYVVEKRYALAASGEGGLTGGIGAFDIDERKSVILGIGKAGDAKLSRVTSWTKKARWVMSDKKSAEDLVAEFEAWTERVKSLLELAWWPLPFFSTVSQMEKLEEDKDAGQAGMLEGIGMRKLLAPGSSQIPVETAKALKISRLEFKETMRFQELEVGQIPGKGVVIVEYKSYEQDRTGSINEIVSRRILQLVALLHETKNDRFRVLRCINFFDDVPGKRIGFAFEFPSQSVPASLNTSLISKKLKPGLGTRTKLAYALAESLGHLHSVGWVHKSLRSENIIFLPGTAMDQSTEIPEIAILEQPRIFGFEYSRLDSDFSSGRPDYDIKRNIYRHPQRWGQPSETFSKIHDIYALGTMLLEIGLWESLSQIDGGALLNPPTNTTISETAEATKSRLLKHTKRRLAFYTGEKYQKIVLTCLEGSFGVEFDDRLGSRLSSEFSKLVVDILRDLSNCV
;
A
#
# COMPACT_ATOMS: atom_id res chain seq x y z
N MET A 1 -9.45 -28.82 6.76
CA MET A 1 -9.62 -29.62 5.52
C MET A 1 -10.88 -29.23 4.74
N GLU A 2 -12.02 -28.93 5.38
CA GLU A 2 -13.25 -28.52 4.68
C GLU A 2 -13.10 -27.21 3.89
N VAL A 3 -12.47 -26.17 4.46
CA VAL A 3 -12.31 -24.85 3.82
C VAL A 3 -11.48 -24.93 2.54
N ALA A 4 -10.36 -25.68 2.56
CA ALA A 4 -9.51 -25.87 1.38
C ALA A 4 -10.23 -26.66 0.27
N GLY A 5 -11.04 -27.67 0.64
CA GLY A 5 -11.87 -28.41 -0.32
C GLY A 5 -12.93 -27.52 -0.96
N LEU A 6 -13.58 -26.66 -0.17
CA LEU A 6 -14.53 -25.67 -0.66
C LEU A 6 -13.86 -24.66 -1.61
N ALA A 7 -12.69 -24.14 -1.26
CA ALA A 7 -11.94 -23.22 -2.11
C ALA A 7 -11.63 -23.84 -3.49
N ILE A 8 -11.09 -25.06 -3.50
CA ILE A 8 -10.81 -25.82 -4.73
C ILE A 8 -12.10 -26.07 -5.52
N GLY A 9 -13.19 -26.43 -4.85
CA GLY A 9 -14.49 -26.63 -5.48
C GLY A 9 -15.01 -25.37 -6.18
N VAL A 10 -14.90 -24.20 -5.54
CA VAL A 10 -15.31 -22.91 -6.15
C VAL A 10 -14.41 -22.56 -7.34
N ILE A 11 -13.09 -22.71 -7.20
CA ILE A 11 -12.10 -22.49 -8.28
C ILE A 11 -12.43 -23.35 -9.51
N ALA A 12 -12.79 -24.63 -9.31
CA ALA A 12 -13.13 -25.57 -10.38
C ALA A 12 -14.36 -25.14 -11.21
N VAL A 13 -15.20 -24.24 -10.69
CA VAL A 13 -16.34 -23.66 -11.42
C VAL A 13 -15.99 -22.28 -12.02
N ILE A 14 -15.14 -21.50 -11.33
CA ILE A 14 -14.68 -20.18 -11.81
C ILE A 14 -13.89 -20.33 -13.12
N LYS A 15 -12.93 -21.26 -13.18
CA LYS A 15 -12.03 -21.43 -14.33
C LYS A 15 -12.77 -21.59 -15.66
N PRO A 16 -13.66 -22.58 -15.83
CA PRO A 16 -14.40 -22.74 -17.08
C PRO A 16 -15.27 -21.51 -17.42
N THR A 17 -15.81 -20.83 -16.40
CA THR A 17 -16.63 -19.63 -16.61
C THR A 17 -15.79 -18.47 -17.14
N ALA A 18 -14.62 -18.24 -16.57
CA ALA A 18 -13.70 -17.19 -17.02
C ALA A 18 -13.14 -17.48 -18.42
N GLU A 19 -12.78 -18.74 -18.70
CA GLU A 19 -12.36 -19.18 -20.04
C GLU A 19 -13.47 -18.99 -21.08
N ALA A 20 -14.72 -19.36 -20.75
CA ALA A 20 -15.86 -19.16 -21.63
C ALA A 20 -16.07 -17.67 -21.95
N ILE A 21 -15.98 -16.78 -20.96
CA ILE A 21 -16.03 -15.32 -21.20
C ILE A 21 -14.89 -14.86 -22.11
N ALA A 22 -13.66 -15.35 -21.88
CA ALA A 22 -12.50 -15.01 -22.72
C ALA A 22 -12.70 -15.45 -24.18
N THR A 23 -13.30 -16.63 -24.42
CA THR A 23 -13.62 -17.11 -25.78
C THR A 23 -14.72 -16.31 -26.47
N LEU A 24 -15.76 -15.89 -25.73
CA LEU A 24 -16.80 -14.99 -26.26
C LEU A 24 -16.20 -13.67 -26.77
N TRP A 25 -15.20 -13.15 -26.05
CA TRP A 25 -14.50 -11.93 -26.43
C TRP A 25 -13.48 -12.12 -27.57
N SER A 26 -13.02 -13.35 -27.84
CA SER A 26 -12.18 -13.64 -29.02
C SER A 26 -13.00 -13.78 -30.31
N ASP A 27 -14.22 -14.28 -30.22
CA ASP A 27 -15.06 -14.57 -31.39
C ASP A 27 -15.82 -13.33 -31.91
N THR A 28 -15.95 -12.31 -31.07
CA THR A 28 -16.65 -11.07 -31.39
C THR A 28 -15.80 -10.16 -32.29
N LYS A 29 -15.81 -10.46 -33.60
CA LYS A 29 -15.20 -9.68 -34.70
C LYS A 29 -15.58 -8.17 -34.76
N ASN A 30 -16.45 -7.69 -33.88
CA ASN A 30 -17.08 -6.36 -33.96
C ASN A 30 -16.58 -5.35 -32.94
N PHE A 31 -15.63 -5.73 -32.09
CA PHE A 31 -15.10 -4.81 -31.12
C PHE A 31 -13.89 -4.06 -31.69
N GLY A 32 -13.96 -2.73 -31.73
CA GLY A 32 -12.82 -1.88 -32.09
C GLY A 32 -11.65 -1.96 -31.10
N GLY A 33 -10.66 -1.08 -31.24
CA GLY A 33 -9.41 -1.10 -30.46
C GLY A 33 -9.56 -1.12 -28.92
N ASP A 34 -10.69 -0.62 -28.39
CA ASP A 34 -10.96 -0.64 -26.95
C ASP A 34 -11.20 -2.03 -26.37
N ALA A 35 -11.73 -3.00 -27.14
CA ALA A 35 -11.98 -4.32 -26.56
C ALA A 35 -10.78 -5.25 -26.62
N GLU A 36 -9.83 -5.02 -27.53
CA GLU A 36 -8.54 -5.71 -27.43
C GLU A 36 -7.84 -5.33 -26.11
N ARG A 37 -7.96 -4.07 -25.70
CA ARG A 37 -7.48 -3.60 -24.39
C ARG A 37 -8.24 -4.27 -23.23
N LEU A 38 -9.56 -4.38 -23.28
CA LEU A 38 -10.35 -5.04 -22.23
C LEU A 38 -10.06 -6.54 -22.15
N ARG A 39 -9.97 -7.21 -23.30
CA ARG A 39 -9.60 -8.62 -23.43
C ARG A 39 -8.23 -8.89 -22.84
N LEU A 40 -7.23 -8.06 -23.16
CA LEU A 40 -5.90 -8.17 -22.59
C LEU A 40 -5.93 -8.00 -21.07
N ARG A 41 -6.61 -6.96 -20.55
CA ARG A 41 -6.74 -6.72 -19.11
C ARG A 41 -7.40 -7.91 -18.39
N PHE A 42 -8.46 -8.47 -18.96
CA PHE A 42 -9.14 -9.65 -18.43
C PHE A 42 -8.27 -10.90 -18.46
N SER A 43 -7.57 -11.15 -19.56
CA SER A 43 -6.64 -12.27 -19.70
C SER A 43 -5.48 -12.19 -18.70
N VAL A 44 -4.99 -10.98 -18.40
CA VAL A 44 -4.04 -10.76 -17.31
C VAL A 44 -4.64 -11.17 -15.97
N GLN A 45 -5.90 -10.84 -15.68
CA GLN A 45 -6.54 -11.26 -14.43
C GLN A 45 -6.73 -12.78 -14.33
N ILE A 46 -7.07 -13.47 -15.43
CA ILE A 46 -7.10 -14.93 -15.47
C ILE A 46 -5.71 -15.50 -15.14
N THR A 47 -4.66 -14.95 -15.74
CA THR A 47 -3.28 -15.40 -15.49
C THR A 47 -2.89 -15.20 -14.02
N ARG A 48 -3.27 -14.07 -13.40
CA ARG A 48 -3.05 -13.81 -11.97
C ARG A 48 -3.85 -14.78 -11.09
N PHE A 49 -5.09 -15.06 -11.45
CA PHE A 49 -5.95 -16.03 -10.76
C PHE A 49 -5.34 -17.44 -10.78
N ASP A 50 -4.87 -17.90 -11.95
CA ASP A 50 -4.19 -19.19 -12.08
C ASP A 50 -2.90 -19.25 -11.25
N ALA A 51 -2.15 -18.14 -11.22
CA ALA A 51 -0.95 -18.02 -10.41
C ALA A 51 -1.26 -18.13 -8.91
N PHE A 52 -2.33 -17.48 -8.41
CA PHE A 52 -2.78 -17.64 -7.02
C PHE A 52 -3.15 -19.09 -6.71
N GLU A 53 -3.88 -19.77 -7.61
CA GLU A 53 -4.25 -21.16 -7.41
C GLU A 53 -3.02 -22.07 -7.32
N ARG A 54 -2.11 -21.98 -8.30
CA ARG A 54 -0.87 -22.78 -8.29
C ARG A 54 -0.04 -22.48 -7.05
N MET A 55 0.11 -21.22 -6.69
CA MET A 55 0.84 -20.79 -5.49
C MET A 55 0.25 -21.38 -4.20
N LEU A 56 -1.07 -21.37 -4.05
CA LEU A 56 -1.74 -21.75 -2.80
C LEU A 56 -2.01 -23.25 -2.67
N PHE A 57 -2.34 -23.93 -3.77
CA PHE A 57 -2.89 -25.29 -3.74
C PHE A 57 -1.99 -26.37 -4.35
N GLU A 58 -0.90 -26.01 -5.03
CA GLU A 58 0.09 -26.99 -5.49
C GLU A 58 0.86 -27.56 -4.29
N ALA A 59 0.83 -28.88 -4.14
CA ALA A 59 1.43 -29.55 -3.00
C ALA A 59 2.96 -29.49 -3.06
N ASN A 60 3.58 -29.10 -1.95
CA ASN A 60 5.04 -29.00 -1.77
C ASN A 60 5.73 -28.07 -2.78
N LYS A 61 5.01 -27.06 -3.30
CA LYS A 61 5.57 -26.06 -4.21
C LYS A 61 6.73 -25.28 -3.56
N PHE A 62 6.52 -24.82 -2.33
CA PHE A 62 7.52 -24.03 -1.60
C PHE A 62 8.36 -24.89 -0.67
N PRO A 63 9.70 -24.72 -0.68
CA PRO A 63 10.56 -25.35 0.32
C PRO A 63 10.11 -24.99 1.75
N LEU A 64 10.21 -25.94 2.68
CA LEU A 64 9.81 -25.81 4.10
C LEU A 64 8.30 -25.74 4.37
N VAL A 65 7.46 -25.75 3.34
CA VAL A 65 6.01 -25.88 3.49
C VAL A 65 5.61 -27.30 3.11
N GLN A 66 5.19 -28.10 4.10
CA GLN A 66 4.66 -29.44 3.84
C GLN A 66 3.19 -29.35 3.40
N GLY A 67 2.85 -30.02 2.30
CA GLY A 67 1.50 -29.99 1.74
C GLY A 67 1.23 -28.70 0.96
N ARG A 68 0.00 -28.17 1.05
CA ARG A 68 -0.40 -26.95 0.33
C ARG A 68 -0.11 -25.74 1.20
N LEU A 69 0.31 -24.64 0.58
CA LEU A 69 0.52 -23.39 1.30
C LEU A 69 -0.77 -22.90 1.97
N PHE A 70 -1.91 -23.07 1.30
CA PHE A 70 -3.22 -22.67 1.84
C PHE A 70 -3.51 -23.29 3.22
N ASP A 71 -3.04 -24.51 3.49
CA ASP A 71 -3.27 -25.19 4.77
C ASP A 71 -2.40 -24.63 5.91
N GLN A 72 -1.38 -23.82 5.61
CA GLN A 72 -0.49 -23.17 6.58
C GLN A 72 -0.87 -21.71 6.88
N LEU A 73 -1.84 -21.15 6.14
CA LEU A 73 -2.28 -19.77 6.35
C LEU A 73 -3.21 -19.68 7.58
N PRO A 74 -3.31 -18.50 8.22
CA PRO A 74 -4.28 -18.27 9.29
C PRO A 74 -5.72 -18.53 8.83
N GLU A 75 -6.54 -19.12 9.71
CA GLU A 75 -7.93 -19.52 9.39
C GLU A 75 -8.78 -18.36 8.86
N ASN A 76 -8.64 -17.17 9.47
CA ASN A 76 -9.33 -15.96 9.01
C ASN A 76 -8.92 -15.53 7.59
N VAL A 77 -7.67 -15.77 7.18
CA VAL A 77 -7.20 -15.49 5.83
C VAL A 77 -7.79 -16.50 4.85
N CYS A 78 -7.84 -17.77 5.23
CA CYS A 78 -8.47 -18.82 4.44
C CYS A 78 -9.96 -18.54 4.21
N ASP A 79 -10.71 -18.21 5.25
CA ASP A 79 -12.15 -17.93 5.16
C ASP A 79 -12.45 -16.71 4.29
N ASN A 80 -11.74 -15.61 4.51
CA ASN A 80 -11.86 -14.40 3.69
C ASN A 80 -11.51 -14.67 2.22
N PHE A 81 -10.52 -15.53 1.96
CA PHE A 81 -10.17 -15.92 0.59
C PHE A 81 -11.31 -16.70 -0.08
N VAL A 82 -11.96 -17.62 0.65
CA VAL A 82 -13.14 -18.34 0.13
C VAL A 82 -14.29 -17.38 -0.16
N ASP A 83 -14.55 -16.39 0.69
CA ASP A 83 -15.59 -15.40 0.44
C ASP A 83 -15.27 -14.50 -0.75
N LEU A 84 -14.00 -14.13 -0.94
CA LEU A 84 -13.55 -13.46 -2.15
C LEU A 84 -13.78 -14.35 -3.38
N LEU A 85 -13.45 -15.64 -3.35
CA LEU A 85 -13.73 -16.56 -4.46
C LEU A 85 -15.22 -16.61 -4.81
N ARG A 86 -16.10 -16.65 -3.80
CA ARG A 86 -17.57 -16.60 -4.01
C ARG A 86 -18.00 -15.31 -4.71
N GLN A 87 -17.47 -14.16 -4.28
CA GLN A 87 -17.75 -12.87 -4.93
C GLN A 87 -17.31 -12.87 -6.41
N LEU A 88 -16.14 -13.42 -6.72
CA LEU A 88 -15.67 -13.54 -8.11
C LEU A 88 -16.58 -14.44 -8.93
N TYR A 89 -16.99 -15.58 -8.37
CA TYR A 89 -17.92 -16.48 -9.02
C TYR A 89 -19.25 -15.79 -9.35
N GLU A 90 -19.84 -15.07 -8.40
CA GLU A 90 -21.07 -14.30 -8.60
C GLU A 90 -20.92 -13.23 -9.68
N LEU A 91 -19.81 -12.50 -9.68
CA LEU A 91 -19.48 -11.48 -10.68
C LEU A 91 -19.42 -12.09 -12.10
N LEU A 92 -18.65 -13.18 -12.27
CA LEU A 92 -18.48 -13.85 -13.57
C LEU A 92 -19.78 -14.47 -14.05
N GLN A 93 -20.54 -15.14 -13.18
CA GLN A 93 -21.84 -15.73 -13.52
C GLN A 93 -22.85 -14.66 -13.93
N LYS A 94 -22.92 -13.55 -13.18
CA LYS A 94 -23.81 -12.44 -13.52
C LYS A 94 -23.53 -11.92 -14.93
N TYR A 95 -22.27 -11.73 -15.29
CA TYR A 95 -21.90 -11.30 -16.64
C TYR A 95 -22.23 -12.37 -17.70
N TYR A 96 -21.82 -13.62 -17.45
CA TYR A 96 -22.01 -14.73 -18.38
C TYR A 96 -23.49 -15.01 -18.71
N VAL A 97 -24.37 -15.00 -17.71
CA VAL A 97 -25.82 -15.21 -17.91
C VAL A 97 -26.44 -14.08 -18.73
N VAL A 98 -26.02 -12.84 -18.48
CA VAL A 98 -26.50 -11.67 -19.22
C VAL A 98 -26.08 -11.78 -20.70
N GLU A 99 -24.81 -12.09 -20.96
CA GLU A 99 -24.31 -12.34 -22.32
C GLU A 99 -25.06 -13.46 -23.04
N LYS A 100 -25.24 -14.62 -22.38
CA LYS A 100 -25.94 -15.76 -22.99
C LYS A 100 -27.40 -15.45 -23.33
N ARG A 101 -28.11 -14.70 -22.47
CA ARG A 101 -29.49 -14.25 -22.75
C ARG A 101 -29.55 -13.32 -23.97
N TYR A 102 -28.56 -12.46 -24.15
CA TYR A 102 -28.50 -11.57 -25.31
C TYR A 102 -28.10 -12.31 -26.59
N ALA A 103 -27.18 -13.29 -26.51
CA ALA A 103 -26.84 -14.14 -27.64
C ALA A 103 -28.07 -14.90 -28.17
N LEU A 104 -28.89 -15.47 -27.28
CA LEU A 104 -30.16 -16.13 -27.62
C LEU A 104 -31.20 -15.17 -28.20
N ALA A 105 -31.28 -13.95 -27.68
CA ALA A 105 -32.19 -12.92 -28.21
C ALA A 105 -31.74 -12.40 -29.59
N ALA A 106 -30.43 -12.43 -29.89
CA ALA A 106 -29.86 -12.02 -31.17
C ALA A 106 -29.97 -13.11 -32.26
N SER A 107 -29.95 -14.39 -31.87
CA SER A 107 -30.10 -15.52 -32.80
C SER A 107 -31.54 -15.80 -33.22
N GLY A 108 -32.54 -15.14 -32.59
CA GLY A 108 -33.96 -15.30 -32.96
C GLY A 108 -34.58 -16.63 -32.51
N GLU A 109 -33.83 -17.48 -31.82
CA GLU A 109 -34.33 -18.72 -31.24
C GLU A 109 -34.89 -18.46 -29.84
N GLY A 110 -36.15 -18.06 -29.79
CA GLY A 110 -36.92 -18.07 -28.56
C GLY A 110 -37.24 -19.50 -28.13
N GLY A 111 -36.51 -20.04 -27.15
CA GLY A 111 -36.90 -21.32 -26.53
C GLY A 111 -35.96 -21.83 -25.45
N LEU A 112 -36.51 -21.99 -24.23
CA LEU A 112 -36.03 -22.78 -23.09
C LEU A 112 -34.97 -22.15 -22.18
N THR A 113 -35.43 -21.44 -21.14
CA THR A 113 -34.69 -21.33 -19.88
C THR A 113 -35.54 -21.88 -18.73
N GLY A 114 -35.36 -23.17 -18.43
CA GLY A 114 -35.64 -23.71 -17.10
C GLY A 114 -34.48 -23.34 -16.17
N GLY A 115 -34.79 -22.89 -14.95
CA GLY A 115 -33.81 -22.34 -14.02
C GLY A 115 -32.68 -23.31 -13.67
N ILE A 116 -31.44 -22.82 -13.71
CA ILE A 116 -30.20 -23.53 -13.35
C ILE A 116 -30.05 -23.61 -11.81
N GLY A 117 -31.17 -23.85 -11.10
CA GLY A 117 -31.19 -24.03 -9.65
C GLY A 117 -31.08 -25.50 -9.23
N ALA A 118 -31.18 -26.45 -10.18
CA ALA A 118 -31.38 -27.87 -9.89
C ALA A 118 -30.25 -28.80 -10.36
N PHE A 119 -29.14 -28.26 -10.88
CA PHE A 119 -28.06 -29.09 -11.46
C PHE A 119 -26.89 -29.29 -10.49
N ASP A 120 -26.42 -30.55 -10.44
CA ASP A 120 -25.21 -31.00 -9.75
C ASP A 120 -23.93 -30.44 -10.42
N ILE A 121 -22.80 -30.47 -9.72
CA ILE A 121 -21.52 -29.88 -10.15
C ILE A 121 -21.03 -30.48 -11.49
N ASP A 122 -21.23 -31.78 -11.70
CA ASP A 122 -20.86 -32.45 -12.96
C ASP A 122 -21.83 -32.12 -14.12
N GLU A 123 -23.10 -31.82 -13.83
CA GLU A 123 -24.06 -31.35 -14.84
C GLU A 123 -23.81 -29.89 -15.25
N ARG A 124 -23.32 -29.04 -14.33
CA ARG A 124 -22.91 -27.67 -14.69
C ARG A 124 -21.71 -27.67 -15.62
N LYS A 125 -20.74 -28.57 -15.41
CA LYS A 125 -19.59 -28.75 -16.32
C LYS A 125 -20.04 -29.19 -17.72
N SER A 126 -20.97 -30.13 -17.83
CA SER A 126 -21.42 -30.64 -19.13
C SER A 126 -22.23 -29.61 -19.94
N VAL A 127 -23.04 -28.78 -19.28
CA VAL A 127 -23.80 -27.69 -19.93
C VAL A 127 -22.89 -26.54 -20.40
N ILE A 128 -21.75 -26.32 -19.73
CA ILE A 128 -20.74 -25.33 -20.13
C ILE A 128 -19.88 -25.84 -21.30
N LEU A 129 -19.61 -27.15 -21.36
CA LEU A 129 -18.74 -27.78 -22.37
C LEU A 129 -19.45 -28.19 -23.68
N GLY A 130 -20.78 -28.06 -23.76
CA GLY A 130 -21.59 -28.51 -24.90
C GLY A 130 -21.59 -27.56 -26.10
N ILE A 131 -20.52 -27.55 -26.89
CA ILE A 131 -20.51 -26.96 -28.25
C ILE A 131 -21.10 -27.99 -29.23
N GLY A 132 -22.39 -27.83 -29.56
CA GLY A 132 -23.04 -28.57 -30.65
C GLY A 132 -22.71 -27.96 -32.02
N LYS A 133 -22.17 -28.78 -32.92
CA LYS A 133 -21.99 -28.49 -34.36
C LYS A 133 -23.33 -28.44 -35.12
N ALA A 134 -23.27 -27.80 -36.30
CA ALA A 134 -24.22 -27.72 -37.43
C ALA A 134 -25.15 -26.49 -37.37
N GLY A 135 -25.34 -25.70 -38.43
CA GLY A 135 -24.89 -25.78 -39.82
C GLY A 135 -25.22 -24.47 -40.54
N ASP A 136 -24.64 -24.32 -41.73
CA ASP A 136 -24.71 -23.15 -42.59
C ASP A 136 -26.15 -22.87 -43.08
N ALA A 137 -26.73 -21.73 -42.73
CA ALA A 137 -27.96 -21.22 -43.35
C ALA A 137 -27.98 -19.69 -43.35
N LYS A 138 -27.75 -19.12 -44.54
CA LYS A 138 -28.01 -17.72 -44.87
C LYS A 138 -29.49 -17.39 -44.59
N LEU A 139 -29.76 -16.40 -43.74
CA LEU A 139 -30.93 -15.56 -43.91
C LEU A 139 -30.65 -14.11 -43.50
N SER A 140 -30.95 -13.20 -44.42
CA SER A 140 -30.63 -11.79 -44.36
C SER A 140 -31.70 -10.97 -43.66
N ARG A 141 -31.23 -9.95 -42.91
CA ARG A 141 -31.71 -8.55 -42.88
C ARG A 141 -32.99 -8.24 -42.09
N VAL A 142 -32.80 -7.59 -40.94
CA VAL A 142 -33.00 -6.14 -40.65
C VAL A 142 -33.20 -6.03 -39.15
N THR A 143 -32.12 -5.80 -38.40
CA THR A 143 -32.20 -5.43 -36.97
C THR A 143 -31.60 -4.05 -36.79
N SER A 144 -32.52 -3.09 -36.63
CA SER A 144 -32.40 -1.77 -36.02
C SER A 144 -30.99 -1.37 -35.56
N TRP A 145 -30.35 -0.49 -36.33
CA TRP A 145 -29.10 0.20 -36.01
C TRP A 145 -29.07 0.78 -34.58
N THR A 146 -30.21 1.26 -34.07
CA THR A 146 -30.31 1.84 -32.73
C THR A 146 -30.28 0.79 -31.61
N LYS A 147 -30.79 -0.43 -31.85
CA LYS A 147 -30.62 -1.56 -30.92
C LYS A 147 -29.18 -2.10 -30.94
N LYS A 148 -28.54 -2.16 -32.11
CA LYS A 148 -27.12 -2.58 -32.23
C LYS A 148 -26.17 -1.58 -31.58
N ALA A 149 -26.37 -0.27 -31.76
CA ALA A 149 -25.54 0.75 -31.12
C ALA A 149 -25.73 0.81 -29.59
N ARG A 150 -26.96 0.62 -29.10
CA ARG A 150 -27.25 0.53 -27.67
C ARG A 150 -26.70 -0.77 -27.06
N TRP A 151 -26.69 -1.86 -27.82
CA TRP A 151 -26.07 -3.15 -27.47
C TRP A 151 -24.55 -3.00 -27.34
N VAL A 152 -23.84 -2.48 -28.34
CA VAL A 152 -22.37 -2.26 -28.27
C VAL A 152 -21.98 -1.37 -27.09
N MET A 153 -22.75 -0.31 -26.79
CA MET A 153 -22.46 0.57 -25.65
C MET A 153 -22.75 -0.08 -24.28
N SER A 154 -23.82 -0.87 -24.17
CA SER A 154 -24.17 -1.57 -22.92
C SER A 154 -23.22 -2.73 -22.64
N ASP A 155 -22.80 -3.44 -23.68
CA ASP A 155 -21.83 -4.54 -23.63
C ASP A 155 -20.44 -4.01 -23.26
N LYS A 156 -19.99 -2.91 -23.90
CA LYS A 156 -18.73 -2.24 -23.53
C LYS A 156 -18.70 -1.81 -22.06
N LYS A 157 -19.74 -1.13 -21.55
CA LYS A 157 -19.77 -0.70 -20.15
C LYS A 157 -19.80 -1.89 -19.19
N SER A 158 -20.58 -2.93 -19.49
CA SER A 158 -20.64 -4.12 -18.64
C SER A 158 -19.32 -4.91 -18.63
N ALA A 159 -18.62 -4.95 -19.76
CA ALA A 159 -17.28 -5.53 -19.87
C ALA A 159 -16.23 -4.68 -19.14
N GLU A 160 -16.29 -3.35 -19.25
CA GLU A 160 -15.46 -2.41 -18.48
C GLU A 160 -15.64 -2.62 -16.98
N ASP A 161 -16.89 -2.66 -16.52
CA ASP A 161 -17.25 -2.89 -15.12
C ASP A 161 -16.75 -4.28 -14.65
N LEU A 162 -16.92 -5.33 -15.46
CA LEU A 162 -16.41 -6.68 -15.15
C LEU A 162 -14.88 -6.68 -14.97
N VAL A 163 -14.15 -6.09 -15.92
CA VAL A 163 -12.68 -6.05 -15.88
C VAL A 163 -12.21 -5.25 -14.67
N ALA A 164 -12.81 -4.09 -14.40
CA ALA A 164 -12.46 -3.25 -13.25
C ALA A 164 -12.71 -3.98 -11.93
N GLU A 165 -13.84 -4.67 -11.78
CA GLU A 165 -14.16 -5.45 -10.58
C GLU A 165 -13.24 -6.67 -10.42
N PHE A 166 -12.85 -7.33 -11.51
CA PHE A 166 -11.90 -8.45 -11.45
C PHE A 166 -10.48 -7.97 -11.11
N GLU A 167 -10.04 -6.82 -11.63
CA GLU A 167 -8.79 -6.18 -11.21
C GLU A 167 -8.83 -5.79 -9.72
N ALA A 168 -9.92 -5.19 -9.27
CA ALA A 168 -10.11 -4.87 -7.85
C ALA A 168 -10.14 -6.15 -6.99
N TRP A 169 -10.69 -7.24 -7.52
CA TRP A 169 -10.68 -8.54 -6.85
C TRP A 169 -9.28 -9.12 -6.70
N THR A 170 -8.45 -9.13 -7.75
CA THR A 170 -7.08 -9.66 -7.66
C THR A 170 -6.21 -8.85 -6.71
N GLU A 171 -6.39 -7.52 -6.66
CA GLU A 171 -5.72 -6.66 -5.69
C GLU A 171 -6.20 -6.91 -4.25
N ARG A 172 -7.51 -7.18 -4.03
CA ARG A 172 -8.03 -7.58 -2.71
C ARG A 172 -7.44 -8.91 -2.25
N VAL A 173 -7.35 -9.90 -3.14
CA VAL A 173 -6.72 -11.20 -2.84
C VAL A 173 -5.24 -11.02 -2.49
N LYS A 174 -4.50 -10.27 -3.31
CA LYS A 174 -3.09 -9.97 -3.03
C LYS A 174 -2.93 -9.32 -1.65
N SER A 175 -3.70 -8.26 -1.36
CA SER A 175 -3.62 -7.53 -0.10
C SER A 175 -3.94 -8.43 1.10
N LEU A 176 -4.94 -9.30 0.97
CA LEU A 176 -5.29 -10.28 2.00
C LEU A 176 -4.14 -11.27 2.25
N LEU A 177 -3.53 -11.80 1.18
CA LEU A 177 -2.45 -12.77 1.28
C LEU A 177 -1.16 -12.14 1.82
N GLU A 178 -0.85 -10.89 1.47
CA GLU A 178 0.33 -10.15 1.97
C GLU A 178 0.37 -10.09 3.50
N LEU A 179 -0.79 -10.10 4.17
CA LEU A 179 -0.88 -10.12 5.64
C LEU A 179 -0.29 -11.38 6.26
N ALA A 180 -0.37 -12.52 5.56
CA ALA A 180 0.11 -13.82 6.05
C ALA A 180 1.33 -14.37 5.28
N TRP A 181 1.70 -13.73 4.17
CA TRP A 181 2.77 -14.17 3.28
C TRP A 181 4.17 -13.97 3.87
N TRP A 182 4.47 -12.77 4.36
CA TRP A 182 5.81 -12.42 4.84
C TRP A 182 6.31 -13.17 6.10
N PRO A 183 5.44 -13.62 7.02
CA PRO A 183 5.82 -14.47 8.15
C PRO A 183 6.21 -15.91 7.81
N LEU A 184 5.99 -16.36 6.57
CA LEU A 184 6.26 -17.74 6.18
C LEU A 184 7.76 -18.10 6.25
N PRO A 185 8.11 -19.38 6.53
CA PRO A 185 9.47 -19.78 6.86
C PRO A 185 10.48 -19.58 5.73
N PHE A 186 10.04 -19.58 4.47
CA PHE A 186 10.92 -19.32 3.32
C PHE A 186 11.33 -17.84 3.16
N PHE A 187 10.82 -16.93 4.01
CA PHE A 187 11.33 -15.56 4.18
C PHE A 187 12.32 -15.42 5.35
N SER A 188 12.77 -16.52 5.95
CA SER A 188 13.67 -16.44 7.11
C SER A 188 15.11 -16.07 6.74
N THR A 189 15.54 -16.35 5.51
CA THR A 189 16.90 -16.11 5.04
C THR A 189 16.94 -15.53 3.63
N VAL A 190 17.97 -14.75 3.34
CA VAL A 190 18.19 -14.14 2.01
C VAL A 190 18.23 -15.21 0.90
N SER A 191 18.95 -16.31 1.11
CA SER A 191 19.08 -17.37 0.10
C SER A 191 17.75 -18.03 -0.28
N GLN A 192 16.80 -18.15 0.65
CA GLN A 192 15.47 -18.68 0.35
C GLN A 192 14.63 -17.66 -0.43
N MET A 193 14.75 -16.37 -0.11
CA MET A 193 14.09 -15.31 -0.86
C MET A 193 14.61 -15.24 -2.30
N GLU A 194 15.91 -15.40 -2.53
CA GLU A 194 16.49 -15.43 -3.89
C GLU A 194 15.90 -16.56 -4.74
N LYS A 195 15.72 -17.75 -4.17
CA LYS A 195 15.04 -18.86 -4.87
C LYS A 195 13.58 -18.55 -5.17
N LEU A 196 12.91 -17.83 -4.27
CA LEU A 196 11.51 -17.45 -4.45
C LEU A 196 11.35 -16.35 -5.52
N GLU A 197 12.34 -15.47 -5.68
CA GLU A 197 12.34 -14.44 -6.74
C GLU A 197 12.30 -15.05 -8.15
N GLU A 198 12.80 -16.28 -8.30
CA GLU A 198 12.76 -17.03 -9.56
C GLU A 198 11.40 -17.72 -9.81
N ASP A 199 10.50 -17.76 -8.82
CA ASP A 199 9.20 -18.42 -8.95
C ASP A 199 8.22 -17.58 -9.81
N LYS A 200 7.79 -18.18 -10.93
CA LYS A 200 6.93 -17.50 -11.91
C LYS A 200 5.54 -17.19 -11.36
N ASP A 201 4.99 -18.05 -10.51
CA ASP A 201 3.62 -17.90 -10.01
C ASP A 201 3.57 -16.81 -8.92
N ALA A 202 4.53 -16.79 -8.00
CA ALA A 202 4.67 -15.70 -7.03
C ALA A 202 4.86 -14.34 -7.72
N GLY A 203 5.66 -14.31 -8.79
CA GLY A 203 5.83 -13.13 -9.63
C GLY A 203 4.55 -12.69 -10.33
N GLN A 204 3.85 -13.61 -11.01
CA GLN A 204 2.59 -13.32 -11.71
C GLN A 204 1.46 -12.91 -10.77
N ALA A 205 1.37 -13.52 -9.59
CA ALA A 205 0.42 -13.13 -8.55
C ALA A 205 0.71 -11.71 -8.00
N GLY A 206 1.95 -11.23 -8.15
CA GLY A 206 2.42 -9.96 -7.62
C GLY A 206 2.83 -10.03 -6.15
N MET A 207 3.07 -11.23 -5.62
CA MET A 207 3.45 -11.50 -4.22
C MET A 207 4.93 -11.25 -3.93
N LEU A 208 5.72 -10.96 -4.95
CA LEU A 208 7.13 -10.56 -4.82
C LEU A 208 7.32 -9.04 -4.63
N GLU A 209 6.24 -8.25 -4.62
CA GLU A 209 6.36 -6.81 -4.38
C GLU A 209 6.94 -6.54 -3.00
N GLY A 210 8.07 -5.84 -2.92
CA GLY A 210 8.74 -5.55 -1.65
C GLY A 210 9.72 -6.62 -1.16
N ILE A 211 9.94 -7.71 -1.93
CA ILE A 211 10.94 -8.74 -1.59
C ILE A 211 12.36 -8.18 -1.47
N GLY A 212 12.74 -7.21 -2.30
CA GLY A 212 14.03 -6.51 -2.20
C GLY A 212 14.24 -5.86 -0.83
N MET A 213 13.21 -5.16 -0.32
CA MET A 213 13.23 -4.59 1.03
C MET A 213 13.30 -5.67 2.11
N ARG A 214 12.58 -6.78 1.94
CA ARG A 214 12.65 -7.92 2.88
C ARG A 214 14.03 -8.53 2.94
N LYS A 215 14.70 -8.73 1.80
CA LYS A 215 16.09 -9.20 1.77
C LYS A 215 17.00 -8.26 2.56
N LEU A 216 16.84 -6.94 2.42
CA LEU A 216 17.64 -5.96 3.17
C LEU A 216 17.37 -6.00 4.68
N LEU A 217 16.14 -6.34 5.10
CA LEU A 217 15.74 -6.42 6.51
C LEU A 217 15.99 -7.79 7.15
N ALA A 218 16.21 -8.84 6.35
CA ALA A 218 16.39 -10.20 6.82
C ALA A 218 17.73 -10.41 7.56
N PRO A 219 17.80 -11.36 8.51
CA PRO A 219 19.07 -11.78 9.10
C PRO A 219 20.07 -12.24 8.03
N GLY A 220 21.34 -11.84 8.17
CA GLY A 220 22.40 -12.21 7.22
C GLY A 220 22.52 -11.32 5.98
N SER A 221 21.67 -10.30 5.83
CA SER A 221 21.66 -9.38 4.68
C SER A 221 22.85 -8.42 4.59
N SER A 222 23.81 -8.48 5.52
CA SER A 222 24.74 -7.37 5.80
C SER A 222 25.61 -6.94 4.62
N GLN A 223 25.86 -7.81 3.65
CA GLN A 223 26.66 -7.50 2.47
C GLN A 223 25.89 -6.70 1.42
N ILE A 224 24.59 -6.97 1.24
CA ILE A 224 23.77 -6.33 0.19
C ILE A 224 23.73 -4.81 0.38
N PRO A 225 23.39 -4.26 1.57
CA PRO A 225 23.42 -2.82 1.78
C PRO A 225 24.78 -2.18 1.57
N VAL A 226 25.87 -2.90 1.89
CA VAL A 226 27.24 -2.39 1.76
C VAL A 226 27.57 -2.19 0.28
N GLU A 227 27.24 -3.16 -0.57
CA GLU A 227 27.50 -3.10 -2.00
C GLU A 227 26.62 -2.03 -2.68
N THR A 228 25.33 -2.01 -2.37
CA THR A 228 24.42 -0.97 -2.86
C THR A 228 24.91 0.43 -2.45
N ALA A 229 25.26 0.63 -1.17
CA ALA A 229 25.72 1.92 -0.70
C ALA A 229 27.08 2.32 -1.32
N LYS A 230 28.01 1.39 -1.57
CA LYS A 230 29.25 1.70 -2.28
C LYS A 230 28.99 2.33 -3.66
N ALA A 231 27.99 1.84 -4.39
CA ALA A 231 27.63 2.37 -5.70
C ALA A 231 26.95 3.75 -5.66
N LEU A 232 26.34 4.12 -4.52
CA LEU A 232 25.57 5.36 -4.36
C LEU A 232 26.36 6.48 -3.67
N LYS A 233 27.49 6.16 -3.03
CA LYS A 233 28.29 7.12 -2.29
C LYS A 233 28.98 8.11 -3.25
N ILE A 234 28.80 9.40 -2.98
CA ILE A 234 29.47 10.50 -3.70
C ILE A 234 30.23 11.40 -2.73
N SER A 235 31.02 12.34 -3.26
CA SER A 235 31.63 13.40 -2.45
C SER A 235 30.61 14.52 -2.15
N ARG A 236 30.64 15.07 -0.93
CA ARG A 236 29.86 16.29 -0.58
C ARG A 236 30.12 17.44 -1.55
N LEU A 237 31.32 17.50 -2.14
CA LEU A 237 31.74 18.57 -3.07
C LEU A 237 30.99 18.51 -4.41
N GLU A 238 30.41 17.36 -4.76
CA GLU A 238 29.61 17.21 -5.98
C GLU A 238 28.23 17.87 -5.85
N PHE A 239 27.74 18.05 -4.63
CA PHE A 239 26.44 18.69 -4.38
C PHE A 239 26.55 20.22 -4.36
N LYS A 240 25.84 20.86 -5.30
CA LYS A 240 25.72 22.32 -5.39
C LYS A 240 24.35 22.76 -4.88
N GLU A 241 24.33 23.30 -3.67
CA GLU A 241 23.14 23.87 -3.05
C GLU A 241 22.58 25.02 -3.91
N THR A 242 21.26 25.03 -4.12
CA THR A 242 20.54 26.08 -4.86
C THR A 242 19.53 26.81 -3.97
N MET A 243 18.85 26.08 -3.08
CA MET A 243 17.92 26.67 -2.11
C MET A 243 17.83 25.81 -0.85
N ARG A 244 17.28 26.39 0.22
CA ARG A 244 16.93 25.66 1.45
C ARG A 244 15.43 25.57 1.60
N PHE A 245 14.98 24.44 2.14
CA PHE A 245 13.59 24.22 2.52
C PHE A 245 13.55 23.48 3.85
N GLN A 246 13.09 24.16 4.91
CA GLN A 246 13.19 23.65 6.28
C GLN A 246 14.65 23.29 6.62
N GLU A 247 14.88 22.08 7.14
CA GLU A 247 16.21 21.52 7.42
C GLU A 247 16.81 20.78 6.21
N LEU A 248 16.19 20.89 5.02
CA LEU A 248 16.63 20.25 3.78
C LEU A 248 17.35 21.25 2.86
N GLU A 249 18.32 20.74 2.11
CA GLU A 249 19.00 21.49 1.05
C GLU A 249 18.53 20.95 -0.31
N VAL A 250 18.08 21.82 -1.22
CA VAL A 250 17.78 21.45 -2.61
C VAL A 250 18.91 21.96 -3.49
N GLY A 251 19.37 21.12 -4.41
CA GLY A 251 20.50 21.47 -5.25
C GLY A 251 20.67 20.51 -6.41
N GLN A 252 21.81 20.62 -7.08
CA GLN A 252 22.14 19.79 -8.24
C GLN A 252 23.33 18.89 -7.96
N ILE A 253 23.25 17.66 -8.47
CA ILE A 253 24.39 16.73 -8.56
C ILE A 253 24.72 16.54 -10.05
N PRO A 254 25.98 16.78 -10.47
CA PRO A 254 26.42 16.58 -11.85
C PRO A 254 26.04 15.19 -12.38
N GLY A 255 25.36 15.14 -13.53
CA GLY A 255 24.95 13.89 -14.17
C GLY A 255 23.79 13.15 -13.49
N LYS A 256 23.21 13.68 -12.40
CA LYS A 256 22.09 13.07 -11.66
C LYS A 256 20.85 13.95 -11.55
N GLY A 257 20.96 15.23 -11.88
CA GLY A 257 19.83 16.17 -11.89
C GLY A 257 19.65 16.91 -10.57
N VAL A 258 18.42 17.39 -10.33
CA VAL A 258 18.05 18.11 -9.11
C VAL A 258 17.71 17.10 -8.01
N VAL A 259 18.19 17.37 -6.81
CA VAL A 259 17.96 16.53 -5.63
C VAL A 259 17.57 17.37 -4.43
N ILE A 260 16.87 16.74 -3.50
CA ILE A 260 16.66 17.25 -2.15
C ILE A 260 17.47 16.41 -1.16
N VAL A 261 18.19 17.07 -0.27
CA VAL A 261 19.13 16.45 0.66
C VAL A 261 18.59 16.54 2.08
N GLU A 262 18.42 15.38 2.70
CA GLU A 262 18.16 15.25 4.14
C GLU A 262 19.45 15.01 4.89
N TYR A 263 19.69 15.79 5.95
CA TYR A 263 20.85 15.63 6.80
C TYR A 263 20.52 14.87 8.07
N LYS A 264 21.39 13.94 8.42
CA LYS A 264 21.32 13.21 9.69
C LYS A 264 22.65 13.23 10.42
N SER A 265 22.66 13.87 11.59
CA SER A 265 23.82 13.88 12.48
C SER A 265 24.11 12.48 13.00
N TYR A 266 25.39 12.16 13.18
CA TYR A 266 25.85 10.94 13.82
C TYR A 266 26.77 11.25 15.00
N GLU A 267 26.85 10.32 15.96
CA GLU A 267 27.85 10.39 17.01
C GLU A 267 29.16 9.77 16.52
N GLN A 268 30.26 10.42 16.88
CA GLN A 268 31.61 9.91 16.67
C GLN A 268 32.01 9.06 17.88
N ASP A 269 32.70 7.97 17.64
CA ASP A 269 33.33 7.17 18.68
C ASP A 269 34.58 7.87 19.26
N ARG A 270 35.28 7.19 20.18
CA ARG A 270 36.50 7.71 20.80
C ARG A 270 37.63 7.97 19.79
N THR A 271 37.55 7.38 18.59
CA THR A 271 38.53 7.56 17.50
C THR A 271 38.17 8.71 16.57
N GLY A 272 37.01 9.36 16.77
CA GLY A 272 36.48 10.39 15.88
C GLY A 272 35.74 9.83 14.67
N SER A 273 35.55 8.51 14.59
CA SER A 273 34.91 7.82 13.46
C SER A 273 33.44 7.53 13.74
N ILE A 274 32.66 7.28 12.68
CA ILE A 274 31.27 6.82 12.83
C ILE A 274 31.29 5.43 13.48
N ASN A 275 30.55 5.25 14.56
CA ASN A 275 30.39 3.94 15.20
C ASN A 275 29.95 2.87 14.17
N GLU A 276 30.59 1.69 14.19
CA GLU A 276 30.33 0.63 13.19
C GLU A 276 28.86 0.19 13.11
N ILE A 277 28.16 0.13 14.25
CA ILE A 277 26.73 -0.23 14.29
C ILE A 277 25.91 0.87 13.61
N VAL A 278 26.23 2.13 13.88
CA VAL A 278 25.60 3.29 13.24
C VAL A 278 25.87 3.29 11.73
N SER A 279 27.11 3.04 11.34
CA SER A 279 27.53 2.94 9.94
C SER A 279 26.72 1.87 9.21
N ARG A 280 26.63 0.64 9.74
CA ARG A 280 25.82 -0.44 9.15
C ARG A 280 24.36 -0.06 8.98
N ARG A 281 23.77 0.65 9.96
CA ARG A 281 22.38 1.13 9.89
C ARG A 281 22.17 2.21 8.83
N ILE A 282 23.12 3.13 8.67
CA ILE A 282 23.10 4.12 7.61
C ILE A 282 23.12 3.43 6.24
N LEU A 283 24.02 2.47 6.03
CA LEU A 283 24.10 1.73 4.76
C LEU A 283 22.82 0.93 4.49
N GLN A 284 22.24 0.29 5.51
CA GLN A 284 20.95 -0.38 5.41
C GLN A 284 19.83 0.58 5.03
N LEU A 285 19.76 1.76 5.65
CA LEU A 285 18.76 2.78 5.31
C LEU A 285 18.95 3.30 3.88
N VAL A 286 20.18 3.57 3.45
CA VAL A 286 20.47 3.98 2.06
C VAL A 286 19.96 2.94 1.06
N ALA A 287 20.28 1.67 1.28
CA ALA A 287 19.82 0.60 0.41
C ALA A 287 18.28 0.50 0.40
N LEU A 288 17.64 0.54 1.57
CA LEU A 288 16.18 0.52 1.67
C LEU A 288 15.54 1.70 0.95
N LEU A 289 16.07 2.91 1.08
CA LEU A 289 15.54 4.09 0.39
C LEU A 289 15.81 4.05 -1.12
N HIS A 290 16.87 3.37 -1.56
CA HIS A 290 17.23 3.24 -2.98
C HIS A 290 16.39 2.22 -3.74
N GLU A 291 15.99 1.12 -3.08
CA GLU A 291 15.20 0.03 -3.67
C GLU A 291 14.02 0.56 -4.50
N THR A 292 13.75 -0.05 -5.65
CA THR A 292 12.60 0.33 -6.48
C THR A 292 11.31 -0.10 -5.80
N LYS A 293 10.43 0.85 -5.57
CA LYS A 293 9.15 0.66 -4.89
C LYS A 293 8.02 1.10 -5.80
N ASN A 294 6.87 0.49 -5.63
CA ASN A 294 5.63 0.99 -6.19
C ASN A 294 5.28 2.36 -5.56
N ASP A 295 4.56 3.20 -6.30
CA ASP A 295 4.13 4.51 -5.84
C ASP A 295 3.25 4.44 -4.58
N ARG A 296 2.61 3.29 -4.29
CA ARG A 296 1.87 3.06 -3.03
C ARG A 296 2.72 3.23 -1.77
N PHE A 297 4.03 2.99 -1.84
CA PHE A 297 4.92 3.25 -0.70
C PHE A 297 5.04 4.74 -0.41
N ARG A 298 4.85 5.61 -1.42
CA ARG A 298 4.99 7.07 -1.30
C ARG A 298 6.35 7.53 -0.76
N VAL A 299 7.37 6.66 -0.68
CA VAL A 299 8.69 7.00 -0.14
C VAL A 299 9.54 7.66 -1.20
N LEU A 300 10.24 8.75 -0.87
CA LEU A 300 11.22 9.35 -1.76
C LEU A 300 12.39 8.39 -2.02
N ARG A 301 12.74 8.21 -3.29
CA ARG A 301 13.85 7.35 -3.69
C ARG A 301 15.18 8.05 -3.43
N CYS A 302 16.05 7.42 -2.63
CA CYS A 302 17.41 7.88 -2.44
C CYS A 302 18.28 7.46 -3.62
N ILE A 303 18.91 8.43 -4.30
CA ILE A 303 19.76 8.16 -5.47
C ILE A 303 21.25 8.24 -5.14
N ASN A 304 21.62 9.00 -4.11
CA ASN A 304 22.99 9.15 -3.65
C ASN A 304 23.04 9.49 -2.15
N PHE A 305 24.20 9.30 -1.53
CA PHE A 305 24.48 9.85 -0.21
C PHE A 305 25.95 10.25 -0.09
N PHE A 306 26.27 11.09 0.89
CA PHE A 306 27.63 11.53 1.16
C PHE A 306 27.87 11.77 2.64
N ASP A 307 29.14 11.78 3.04
CA ASP A 307 29.57 12.15 4.39
C ASP A 307 29.96 13.63 4.43
N ASP A 308 29.24 14.41 5.23
CA ASP A 308 29.58 15.80 5.55
C ASP A 308 30.34 15.81 6.88
N VAL A 309 31.63 15.44 6.78
CA VAL A 309 32.56 15.33 7.91
C VAL A 309 32.62 16.62 8.74
N PRO A 310 32.72 17.83 8.15
CA PRO A 310 32.69 19.08 8.91
C PRO A 310 31.41 19.24 9.76
N GLY A 311 30.27 18.86 9.19
CA GLY A 311 28.96 18.93 9.86
C GLY A 311 28.65 17.74 10.78
N LYS A 312 29.52 16.71 10.84
CA LYS A 312 29.30 15.45 11.57
C LYS A 312 27.95 14.81 11.23
N ARG A 313 27.62 14.81 9.94
CA ARG A 313 26.29 14.40 9.43
C ARG A 313 26.41 13.69 8.09
N ILE A 314 25.47 12.82 7.81
CA ILE A 314 25.30 12.16 6.51
C ILE A 314 24.22 12.91 5.74
N GLY A 315 24.50 13.24 4.48
CA GLY A 315 23.50 13.77 3.54
C GLY A 315 22.92 12.64 2.69
N PHE A 316 21.61 12.46 2.73
CA PHE A 316 20.85 11.55 1.88
C PHE A 316 20.22 12.36 0.74
N ALA A 317 20.62 12.09 -0.50
CA ALA A 317 20.12 12.80 -1.67
C ALA A 317 18.98 11.99 -2.32
N PHE A 318 17.80 12.62 -2.39
CA PHE A 318 16.59 12.05 -2.95
C PHE A 318 16.27 12.65 -4.32
N GLU A 319 15.66 11.83 -5.17
CA GLU A 319 15.14 12.27 -6.46
C GLU A 319 14.11 13.39 -6.27
N PHE A 320 14.28 14.49 -7.01
CA PHE A 320 13.43 15.66 -6.94
C PHE A 320 13.12 16.19 -8.34
N PRO A 321 11.84 16.33 -8.73
CA PRO A 321 11.49 16.87 -10.05
C PRO A 321 11.94 18.32 -10.13
N SER A 322 12.82 18.61 -11.09
CA SER A 322 13.37 19.95 -11.30
C SER A 322 12.23 20.94 -11.59
N GLN A 323 12.27 22.11 -10.94
CA GLN A 323 11.40 23.31 -11.13
C GLN A 323 10.31 23.56 -10.08
N SER A 324 10.17 22.72 -9.04
CA SER A 324 9.17 22.96 -8.00
C SER A 324 9.77 23.47 -6.68
N VAL A 325 9.04 24.37 -6.00
CA VAL A 325 9.30 24.68 -4.58
C VAL A 325 8.57 23.62 -3.76
N PRO A 326 9.28 22.82 -2.95
CA PRO A 326 8.63 21.83 -2.11
C PRO A 326 7.71 22.50 -1.09
N ALA A 327 6.59 21.84 -0.78
CA ALA A 327 5.74 22.17 0.35
C ALA A 327 5.62 20.96 1.26
N SER A 328 5.53 21.18 2.58
CA SER A 328 5.25 20.09 3.52
C SER A 328 3.80 20.16 3.98
N LEU A 329 3.26 19.04 4.47
CA LEU A 329 1.95 19.03 5.12
C LEU A 329 1.91 20.01 6.29
N ASN A 330 2.97 20.07 7.11
CA ASN A 330 3.04 21.04 8.21
C ASN A 330 2.93 22.50 7.72
N THR A 331 3.63 22.87 6.65
CA THR A 331 3.56 24.22 6.07
C THR A 331 2.17 24.53 5.53
N SER A 332 1.53 23.57 4.88
CA SER A 332 0.15 23.69 4.38
C SER A 332 -0.87 23.88 5.50
N LEU A 333 -0.73 23.12 6.60
CA LEU A 333 -1.60 23.20 7.78
C LEU A 333 -1.42 24.52 8.55
N ILE A 334 -0.18 25.01 8.69
CA ILE A 334 0.12 26.26 9.40
C ILE A 334 -0.35 27.48 8.60
N SER A 335 -0.07 27.50 7.29
CA SER A 335 -0.39 28.66 6.45
C SER A 335 -1.88 28.81 6.20
N LYS A 336 -2.64 27.71 6.24
CA LYS A 336 -4.09 27.64 5.95
C LYS A 336 -4.47 28.32 4.61
N LYS A 337 -3.51 28.47 3.69
CA LYS A 337 -3.73 29.01 2.33
C LYS A 337 -4.57 28.03 1.51
N LEU A 338 -4.18 26.75 1.56
CA LEU A 338 -4.95 25.66 1.00
C LEU A 338 -6.15 25.34 1.89
N LYS A 339 -7.33 25.23 1.28
CA LYS A 339 -8.59 24.86 1.93
C LYS A 339 -9.22 23.65 1.23
N PRO A 340 -8.62 22.45 1.35
CA PRO A 340 -9.13 21.26 0.69
C PRO A 340 -10.48 20.85 1.26
N GLY A 341 -11.36 20.37 0.37
CA GLY A 341 -12.62 19.73 0.76
C GLY A 341 -12.39 18.43 1.52
N LEU A 342 -13.46 17.87 2.09
CA LEU A 342 -13.37 16.60 2.84
C LEU A 342 -12.80 15.47 1.98
N GLY A 343 -13.22 15.34 0.72
CA GLY A 343 -12.75 14.27 -0.18
C GLY A 343 -11.24 14.24 -0.34
N THR A 344 -10.62 15.39 -0.65
CA THR A 344 -9.16 15.50 -0.77
C THR A 344 -8.44 15.18 0.55
N ARG A 345 -8.98 15.63 1.69
CA ARG A 345 -8.40 15.32 3.02
C ARG A 345 -8.48 13.83 3.32
N THR A 346 -9.60 13.18 2.99
CA THR A 346 -9.79 11.74 3.15
C THR A 346 -8.86 10.94 2.23
N LYS A 347 -8.66 11.36 0.98
CA LYS A 347 -7.71 10.73 0.06
C LYS A 347 -6.26 10.86 0.54
N LEU A 348 -5.86 12.02 1.04
CA LEU A 348 -4.53 12.21 1.66
C LEU A 348 -4.36 11.28 2.86
N ALA A 349 -5.37 11.21 3.74
CA ALA A 349 -5.37 10.31 4.89
C ALA A 349 -5.25 8.83 4.47
N TYR A 350 -6.02 8.42 3.46
CA TYR A 350 -5.95 7.07 2.89
C TYR A 350 -4.56 6.78 2.32
N ALA A 351 -4.00 7.66 1.49
CA ALA A 351 -2.68 7.47 0.88
C ALA A 351 -1.56 7.29 1.93
N LEU A 352 -1.62 8.01 3.05
CA LEU A 352 -0.67 7.87 4.15
C LEU A 352 -0.87 6.57 4.94
N ALA A 353 -2.12 6.18 5.19
CA ALA A 353 -2.44 4.93 5.86
C ALA A 353 -2.06 3.70 5.01
N GLU A 354 -2.35 3.73 3.71
CA GLU A 354 -1.97 2.70 2.74
C GLU A 354 -0.45 2.55 2.67
N SER A 355 0.28 3.67 2.54
CA SER A 355 1.74 3.66 2.56
C SER A 355 2.30 3.05 3.85
N LEU A 356 1.77 3.44 5.01
CA LEU A 356 2.22 2.87 6.28
C LEU A 356 1.93 1.36 6.37
N GLY A 357 0.77 0.93 5.88
CA GLY A 357 0.41 -0.49 5.77
C GLY A 357 1.42 -1.28 4.94
N HIS A 358 1.84 -0.76 3.79
CA HIS A 358 2.86 -1.39 2.95
C HIS A 358 4.25 -1.41 3.59
N LEU A 359 4.66 -0.34 4.27
CA LEU A 359 5.92 -0.34 5.03
C LEU A 359 5.88 -1.44 6.11
N HIS A 360 4.77 -1.54 6.84
CA HIS A 360 4.60 -2.53 7.90
C HIS A 360 4.49 -3.95 7.37
N SER A 361 3.87 -4.19 6.21
CA SER A 361 3.78 -5.53 5.62
C SER A 361 5.17 -6.08 5.31
N VAL A 362 6.08 -5.24 4.83
CA VAL A 362 7.48 -5.65 4.61
C VAL A 362 8.35 -5.62 5.88
N GLY A 363 7.80 -5.26 7.03
CA GLY A 363 8.53 -5.20 8.31
C GLY A 363 9.44 -3.97 8.44
N TRP A 364 9.20 -2.91 7.66
CA TRP A 364 9.90 -1.64 7.77
C TRP A 364 9.08 -0.64 8.59
N VAL A 365 9.70 -0.02 9.59
CA VAL A 365 9.09 1.02 10.44
C VAL A 365 9.73 2.38 10.19
N HIS A 366 8.93 3.45 10.23
CA HIS A 366 9.36 4.80 9.88
C HIS A 366 10.07 5.52 11.05
N LYS A 367 9.55 5.35 12.28
CA LYS A 367 10.07 5.88 13.56
C LYS A 367 10.01 7.39 13.77
N SER A 368 9.85 8.16 12.70
CA SER A 368 9.80 9.62 12.73
C SER A 368 8.60 10.18 11.97
N LEU A 369 7.47 9.46 11.89
CA LEU A 369 6.34 9.88 11.07
C LEU A 369 5.69 11.15 11.66
N ARG A 370 5.60 12.23 10.88
CA ARG A 370 5.03 13.54 11.27
C ARG A 370 4.74 14.40 10.05
N SER A 371 3.95 15.46 10.18
CA SER A 371 3.56 16.32 9.06
C SER A 371 4.72 17.09 8.40
N GLU A 372 5.83 17.33 9.10
CA GLU A 372 7.06 17.88 8.50
C GLU A 372 7.72 16.90 7.52
N ASN A 373 7.55 15.60 7.77
CA ASN A 373 8.13 14.51 7.00
C ASN A 373 7.25 14.06 5.82
N ILE A 374 6.17 14.80 5.54
CA ILE A 374 5.33 14.64 4.36
C ILE A 374 5.56 15.83 3.45
N ILE A 375 6.10 15.57 2.26
CA ILE A 375 6.40 16.57 1.25
C ILE A 375 5.52 16.36 0.02
N PHE A 376 5.17 17.46 -0.62
CA PHE A 376 4.42 17.49 -1.87
C PHE A 376 5.36 18.01 -2.95
N LEU A 377 5.45 17.26 -4.05
CA LEU A 377 6.33 17.56 -5.18
C LEU A 377 5.48 17.95 -6.39
N PRO A 378 5.37 19.25 -6.71
CA PRO A 378 4.68 19.69 -7.92
C PRO A 378 5.40 19.13 -9.16
N GLY A 379 4.71 18.36 -10.02
CA GLY A 379 5.22 18.02 -11.36
C GLY A 379 5.47 16.54 -11.70
N THR A 380 4.83 15.57 -11.06
CA THR A 380 4.88 14.14 -11.49
C THR A 380 3.70 13.67 -12.33
N ALA A 381 2.69 14.52 -12.56
CA ALA A 381 1.64 14.24 -13.53
C ALA A 381 2.14 14.63 -14.92
N MET A 382 2.54 13.61 -15.69
CA MET A 382 2.79 13.61 -17.14
C MET A 382 2.30 14.86 -17.89
N ASP A 383 3.23 15.55 -18.55
CA ASP A 383 3.09 16.34 -19.80
C ASP A 383 1.66 16.78 -20.18
N GLN A 384 0.96 17.49 -19.29
CA GLN A 384 -0.25 18.21 -19.66
C GLN A 384 -0.12 19.65 -19.18
N SER A 385 -0.09 20.54 -20.16
CA SER A 385 -0.08 22.00 -20.09
C SER A 385 -1.38 22.58 -19.54
N THR A 386 -1.90 22.00 -18.45
CA THR A 386 -3.06 22.45 -17.71
C THR A 386 -2.64 22.56 -16.26
N GLU A 387 -2.68 23.77 -15.71
CA GLU A 387 -2.43 24.05 -14.29
C GLU A 387 -3.20 23.05 -13.43
N ILE A 388 -2.50 22.05 -12.89
CA ILE A 388 -3.08 21.14 -11.92
C ILE A 388 -3.51 22.00 -10.75
N PRO A 389 -4.77 21.95 -10.30
CA PRO A 389 -5.20 22.71 -9.14
C PRO A 389 -4.24 22.43 -7.97
N GLU A 390 -3.75 23.48 -7.30
CA GLU A 390 -2.78 23.38 -6.20
C GLU A 390 -3.23 22.37 -5.11
N ILE A 391 -4.54 22.13 -5.02
CA ILE A 391 -5.17 21.16 -4.11
C ILE A 391 -4.92 19.69 -4.53
N ALA A 392 -4.82 19.38 -5.81
CA ALA A 392 -4.64 18.00 -6.30
C ALA A 392 -3.26 17.44 -5.94
N ILE A 393 -2.28 18.30 -5.63
CA ILE A 393 -0.97 17.87 -5.14
C ILE A 393 -1.07 17.09 -3.81
N LEU A 394 -2.12 17.35 -3.02
CA LEU A 394 -2.34 16.69 -1.74
C LEU A 394 -2.69 15.21 -1.91
N GLU A 395 -3.07 14.78 -3.11
CA GLU A 395 -3.31 13.37 -3.43
C GLU A 395 -2.00 12.60 -3.75
N GLN A 396 -0.86 13.29 -3.81
CA GLN A 396 0.45 12.70 -4.10
C GLN A 396 1.47 13.02 -2.98
N PRO A 397 1.19 12.68 -1.71
CA PRO A 397 2.17 12.86 -0.64
C PRO A 397 3.43 12.04 -0.92
N ARG A 398 4.58 12.53 -0.47
CA ARG A 398 5.82 11.77 -0.39
C ARG A 398 6.36 11.78 1.03
N ILE A 399 6.83 10.62 1.49
CA ILE A 399 7.33 10.38 2.84
C ILE A 399 8.86 10.36 2.79
N PHE A 400 9.48 11.09 3.72
CA PHE A 400 10.91 11.11 3.96
C PHE A 400 11.17 11.22 5.47
N GLY A 401 12.42 11.35 5.92
CA GLY A 401 12.69 11.54 7.35
C GLY A 401 12.76 10.25 8.15
N PHE A 402 12.95 9.10 7.49
CA PHE A 402 13.10 7.78 8.11
C PHE A 402 14.25 7.76 9.11
N GLU A 403 14.03 7.29 10.34
CA GLU A 403 15.10 7.23 11.34
C GLU A 403 15.92 5.94 11.23
N TYR A 404 17.25 6.06 11.05
CA TYR A 404 18.16 4.90 11.02
C TYR A 404 18.55 4.41 12.43
N SER A 405 18.19 5.14 13.48
CA SER A 405 18.59 4.83 14.86
C SER A 405 17.55 3.98 15.59
N ARG A 406 18.02 3.06 16.44
CA ARG A 406 17.30 2.11 17.34
C ARG A 406 16.90 0.78 16.69
N LEU A 407 17.72 -0.25 16.88
CA LEU A 407 17.25 -1.64 16.84
C LEU A 407 16.20 -1.84 17.94
N ASP A 408 15.35 -2.85 17.76
CA ASP A 408 14.42 -3.33 18.77
C ASP A 408 15.12 -4.00 19.98
N SER A 409 16.46 -3.99 20.04
CA SER A 409 17.25 -4.60 21.12
C SER A 409 18.09 -3.62 21.93
N ASP A 410 18.22 -2.36 21.49
CA ASP A 410 19.20 -1.43 22.06
C ASP A 410 18.52 -0.40 22.97
N PHE A 411 18.29 -0.80 24.21
CA PHE A 411 17.72 0.04 25.27
C PHE A 411 18.62 1.25 25.66
N SER A 412 19.86 1.36 25.17
CA SER A 412 20.89 2.19 25.84
C SER A 412 21.69 3.20 25.00
N SER A 413 21.43 3.40 23.71
CA SER A 413 22.37 4.19 22.86
C SER A 413 21.80 5.42 22.14
N GLY A 414 20.53 5.76 22.30
CA GLY A 414 19.98 6.99 21.72
C GLY A 414 19.91 8.13 22.74
N ARG A 415 20.39 9.33 22.40
CA ARG A 415 20.05 10.53 23.17
C ARG A 415 18.53 10.66 23.23
N PRO A 416 17.94 10.94 24.40
CA PRO A 416 16.54 11.32 24.47
C PRO A 416 16.34 12.58 23.62
N ASP A 417 15.34 12.54 22.75
CA ASP A 417 14.96 13.69 21.96
C ASP A 417 13.91 14.45 22.78
N TYR A 418 14.32 15.61 23.29
CA TYR A 418 13.50 16.47 24.13
C TYR A 418 12.75 17.53 23.34
N ASP A 419 12.83 17.52 22.00
CA ASP A 419 12.09 18.48 21.19
C ASP A 419 10.59 18.15 21.22
N ILE A 420 9.85 18.96 21.99
CA ILE A 420 8.41 18.79 22.14
C ILE A 420 7.67 18.87 20.82
N LYS A 421 8.14 19.68 19.86
CA LYS A 421 7.49 19.80 18.53
C LYS A 421 7.48 18.48 17.77
N ARG A 422 8.49 17.63 18.00
CA ARG A 422 8.58 16.29 17.44
C ARG A 422 7.87 15.26 18.31
N ASN A 423 7.97 15.39 19.62
CA ASN A 423 7.40 14.43 20.57
C ASN A 423 5.87 14.39 20.57
N ILE A 424 5.16 15.48 20.21
CA ILE A 424 3.68 15.46 20.10
C ILE A 424 3.15 14.42 19.10
N TYR A 425 3.97 13.94 18.16
CA TYR A 425 3.63 12.86 17.22
C TYR A 425 3.98 11.47 17.75
N ARG A 426 4.78 11.37 18.82
CA ARG A 426 5.28 10.10 19.34
C ARG A 426 4.36 9.56 20.43
N HIS A 427 4.24 8.23 20.46
CA HIS A 427 3.53 7.54 21.53
C HIS A 427 4.16 7.88 22.90
N PRO A 428 3.37 8.03 23.98
CA PRO A 428 3.90 8.43 25.29
C PRO A 428 5.05 7.58 25.83
N GLN A 429 5.02 6.26 25.60
CA GLN A 429 6.09 5.32 25.99
C GLN A 429 7.44 5.58 25.32
N ARG A 430 7.47 6.43 24.29
CA ARG A 430 8.65 6.76 23.48
C ARG A 430 9.20 8.16 23.79
N TRP A 431 8.59 8.89 24.72
CA TRP A 431 9.10 10.19 25.17
C TRP A 431 10.27 10.00 26.14
N GLY A 432 11.27 10.88 26.06
CA GLY A 432 12.45 10.80 26.91
C GLY A 432 13.26 9.52 26.67
N GLN A 433 13.61 8.80 27.74
CA GLN A 433 14.20 7.47 27.65
C GLN A 433 13.08 6.45 27.38
N PRO A 434 13.05 5.78 26.22
CA PRO A 434 11.96 4.88 25.88
C PRO A 434 11.84 3.72 26.87
N SER A 435 10.62 3.42 27.30
CA SER A 435 10.33 2.28 28.19
C SER A 435 10.26 0.94 27.46
N GLU A 436 10.00 0.98 26.15
CA GLU A 436 9.82 -0.18 25.29
C GLU A 436 10.62 -0.03 24.01
N THR A 437 10.76 -1.10 23.24
CA THR A 437 11.40 -1.11 21.91
C THR A 437 10.46 -0.46 20.89
N PHE A 438 10.99 -0.01 19.74
CA PHE A 438 10.09 0.55 18.73
C PHE A 438 9.31 -0.61 18.09
N SER A 439 8.08 -0.34 17.68
CA SER A 439 7.21 -1.35 17.07
C SER A 439 6.17 -0.64 16.22
N LYS A 440 5.44 -1.39 15.40
CA LYS A 440 4.44 -0.86 14.46
C LYS A 440 3.39 0.03 15.14
N ILE A 441 3.00 -0.27 16.39
CA ILE A 441 2.01 0.52 17.14
C ILE A 441 2.44 1.98 17.33
N HIS A 442 3.75 2.22 17.40
CA HIS A 442 4.30 3.55 17.58
C HIS A 442 4.18 4.40 16.31
N ASP A 443 4.37 3.81 15.13
CA ASP A 443 4.08 4.49 13.86
C ASP A 443 2.56 4.68 13.66
N ILE A 444 1.74 3.71 14.07
CA ILE A 444 0.28 3.80 13.99
C ILE A 444 -0.23 4.96 14.85
N TYR A 445 0.31 5.13 16.06
CA TYR A 445 0.00 6.29 16.90
C TYR A 445 0.36 7.60 16.19
N ALA A 446 1.57 7.69 15.62
CA ALA A 446 2.03 8.86 14.89
C ALA A 446 1.11 9.18 13.69
N LEU A 447 0.68 8.16 12.94
CA LEU A 447 -0.34 8.32 11.90
C LEU A 447 -1.65 8.86 12.50
N GLY A 448 -2.13 8.34 13.63
CA GLY A 448 -3.32 8.86 14.33
C GLY A 448 -3.22 10.35 14.64
N THR A 449 -2.06 10.82 15.09
CA THR A 449 -1.84 12.26 15.33
C THR A 449 -1.90 13.09 14.03
N MET A 450 -1.37 12.57 12.92
CA MET A 450 -1.46 13.24 11.62
C MET A 450 -2.86 13.19 11.00
N LEU A 451 -3.60 12.10 11.18
CA LEU A 451 -5.00 12.00 10.76
C LEU A 451 -5.87 13.02 11.51
N LEU A 452 -5.56 13.29 12.78
CA LEU A 452 -6.19 14.38 13.51
C LEU A 452 -5.87 15.75 12.87
N GLU A 453 -4.61 16.02 12.51
CA GLU A 453 -4.25 17.25 11.80
C GLU A 453 -4.98 17.42 10.48
N ILE A 454 -5.02 16.36 9.66
CA ILE A 454 -5.68 16.36 8.35
C ILE A 454 -7.20 16.53 8.52
N GLY A 455 -7.80 15.81 9.47
CA GLY A 455 -9.23 15.85 9.73
C GLY A 455 -9.73 17.18 10.31
N LEU A 456 -8.89 17.90 11.07
CA LEU A 456 -9.19 19.27 11.52
C LEU A 456 -8.68 20.35 10.55
N TRP A 457 -7.79 19.97 9.63
CA TRP A 457 -6.99 20.87 8.80
C TRP A 457 -6.28 21.96 9.63
N GLU A 458 -5.63 21.53 10.72
CA GLU A 458 -4.97 22.38 11.71
C GLU A 458 -3.72 21.66 12.24
N SER A 459 -2.59 22.38 12.30
CA SER A 459 -1.34 21.79 12.84
C SER A 459 -1.44 21.54 14.34
N LEU A 460 -0.92 20.41 14.83
CA LEU A 460 -0.85 20.12 16.27
C LEU A 460 -0.08 21.20 17.03
N SER A 461 0.90 21.83 16.37
CA SER A 461 1.69 22.94 16.94
C SER A 461 0.85 24.18 17.27
N GLN A 462 -0.33 24.32 16.65
CA GLN A 462 -1.23 25.47 16.81
C GLN A 462 -2.49 25.15 17.62
N ILE A 463 -2.77 23.87 17.89
CA ILE A 463 -3.93 23.45 18.68
C ILE A 463 -3.91 24.12 20.06
N ASP A 464 -5.08 24.60 20.49
CA ASP A 464 -5.27 25.34 21.75
C ASP A 464 -4.30 26.53 21.90
N GLY A 465 -4.00 27.23 20.80
CA GLY A 465 -3.06 28.34 20.80
C GLY A 465 -1.61 27.91 21.07
N GLY A 466 -1.25 26.67 20.72
CA GLY A 466 0.09 26.11 20.93
C GLY A 466 0.31 25.56 22.34
N ALA A 467 -0.75 25.31 23.11
CA ALA A 467 -0.64 24.78 24.47
C ALA A 467 -0.03 23.37 24.52
N LEU A 468 0.02 22.63 23.40
CA LEU A 468 0.73 21.36 23.30
C LEU A 468 2.26 21.51 23.32
N LEU A 469 2.78 22.68 22.92
CA LEU A 469 4.22 22.96 22.91
C LEU A 469 4.72 23.60 24.21
N ASN A 470 3.80 24.02 25.09
CA ASN A 470 4.09 24.75 26.32
C ASN A 470 3.61 23.95 27.54
N PRO A 471 4.32 22.87 27.92
CA PRO A 471 3.96 22.05 29.06
C PRO A 471 4.22 22.83 30.36
N PRO A 472 3.50 22.51 31.46
CA PRO A 472 3.72 23.15 32.74
C PRO A 472 5.15 22.91 33.26
N THR A 473 5.78 23.93 33.84
CA THR A 473 7.18 23.90 34.30
C THR A 473 7.49 22.84 35.37
N ASN A 474 6.48 22.36 36.11
CA ASN A 474 6.63 21.39 37.20
C ASN A 474 6.08 20.00 36.85
N THR A 475 6.19 19.57 35.59
CA THR A 475 5.73 18.24 35.17
C THR A 475 6.88 17.38 34.67
N THR A 476 6.81 16.09 34.99
CA THR A 476 7.73 15.10 34.43
C THR A 476 7.45 14.88 32.94
N ILE A 477 8.41 14.29 32.24
CA ILE A 477 8.26 13.95 30.81
C ILE A 477 7.09 12.98 30.61
N SER A 478 6.94 11.99 31.50
CA SER A 478 5.85 11.01 31.43
C SER A 478 4.48 11.66 31.64
N GLU A 479 4.35 12.56 32.62
CA GLU A 479 3.10 13.29 32.85
C GLU A 479 2.76 14.20 31.67
N THR A 480 3.76 14.84 31.08
CA THR A 480 3.57 15.68 29.89
C THR A 480 3.10 14.85 28.70
N ALA A 481 3.70 13.67 28.50
CA ALA A 481 3.36 12.76 27.42
C ALA A 481 1.91 12.26 27.53
N GLU A 482 1.49 11.85 28.73
CA GLU A 482 0.11 11.40 28.97
C GLU A 482 -0.90 12.55 28.90
N ALA A 483 -0.54 13.74 29.39
CA ALA A 483 -1.37 14.94 29.24
C ALA A 483 -1.54 15.32 27.75
N THR A 484 -0.48 15.14 26.95
CA THR A 484 -0.50 15.36 25.49
C THR A 484 -1.46 14.38 24.82
N LYS A 485 -1.31 13.07 25.07
CA LYS A 485 -2.23 12.04 24.56
C LYS A 485 -3.67 12.31 24.96
N SER A 486 -3.91 12.63 26.24
CA SER A 486 -5.23 12.97 26.76
C SER A 486 -5.86 14.18 26.04
N ARG A 487 -5.05 15.19 25.72
CA ARG A 487 -5.51 16.38 24.99
C ARG A 487 -5.83 16.06 23.53
N LEU A 488 -5.00 15.26 22.85
CA LEU A 488 -5.28 14.78 21.48
C LEU A 488 -6.58 13.98 21.43
N LEU A 489 -6.80 13.06 22.38
CA LEU A 489 -8.04 12.31 22.51
C LEU A 489 -9.24 13.23 22.76
N LYS A 490 -9.09 14.25 23.61
CA LYS A 490 -10.16 15.24 23.86
C LYS A 490 -10.56 15.98 22.58
N HIS A 491 -9.59 16.46 21.78
CA HIS A 491 -9.88 17.12 20.49
C HIS A 491 -10.55 16.16 19.51
N THR A 492 -10.04 14.93 19.43
CA THR A 492 -10.61 13.88 18.60
C THR A 492 -12.08 13.62 18.97
N LYS A 493 -12.38 13.39 20.25
CA LYS A 493 -13.75 13.09 20.75
C LYS A 493 -14.73 14.26 20.57
N ARG A 494 -14.27 15.50 20.72
CA ARG A 494 -15.17 16.68 20.73
C ARG A 494 -15.35 17.36 19.38
N ARG A 495 -14.33 17.34 18.51
CA ARG A 495 -14.32 18.15 17.28
C ARG A 495 -14.39 17.30 16.03
N LEU A 496 -13.66 16.19 15.98
CA LEU A 496 -13.33 15.55 14.70
C LEU A 496 -14.55 15.02 13.93
N ALA A 497 -15.55 14.45 14.62
CA ALA A 497 -16.78 13.96 13.98
C ALA A 497 -17.52 15.05 13.21
N PHE A 498 -17.53 16.29 13.71
CA PHE A 498 -18.17 17.40 13.04
C PHE A 498 -17.53 17.72 11.67
N TYR A 499 -16.21 17.55 11.56
CA TYR A 499 -15.45 17.90 10.34
C TYR A 499 -15.29 16.75 9.34
N THR A 500 -15.43 15.50 9.79
CA THR A 500 -15.05 14.30 9.01
C THR A 500 -16.03 13.14 9.11
N GLY A 501 -17.02 13.20 10.00
CA GLY A 501 -17.94 12.11 10.30
C GLY A 501 -17.40 11.13 11.35
N GLU A 502 -18.31 10.32 11.90
CA GLU A 502 -18.02 9.40 13.01
C GLU A 502 -17.08 8.26 12.64
N LYS A 503 -17.14 7.77 11.39
CA LYS A 503 -16.26 6.70 10.91
C LYS A 503 -14.78 7.13 10.94
N TYR A 504 -14.49 8.32 10.42
CA TYR A 504 -13.14 8.89 10.44
C TYR A 504 -12.69 9.18 11.88
N GLN A 505 -13.58 9.72 12.72
CA GLN A 505 -13.28 9.92 14.14
C GLN A 505 -12.88 8.62 14.84
N LYS A 506 -13.64 7.54 14.61
CA LYS A 506 -13.36 6.23 15.20
C LYS A 506 -11.99 5.72 14.81
N ILE A 507 -11.61 5.84 13.53
CA ILE A 507 -10.26 5.48 13.05
C ILE A 507 -9.17 6.19 13.87
N VAL A 508 -9.28 7.52 14.00
CA VAL A 508 -8.28 8.32 14.74
C VAL A 508 -8.22 7.92 16.21
N LEU A 509 -9.37 7.66 16.84
CA LEU A 509 -9.40 7.16 18.22
C LEU A 509 -8.70 5.80 18.34
N THR A 510 -8.99 4.85 17.45
CA THR A 510 -8.34 3.54 17.44
C THR A 510 -6.82 3.66 17.35
N CYS A 511 -6.31 4.51 16.46
CA CYS A 511 -4.86 4.74 16.32
C CYS A 511 -4.23 5.38 17.56
N LEU A 512 -4.88 6.39 18.16
CA LEU A 512 -4.34 7.09 19.33
C LEU A 512 -4.44 6.26 20.63
N GLU A 513 -5.49 5.45 20.77
CA GLU A 513 -5.70 4.58 21.92
C GLU A 513 -4.90 3.27 21.79
N GLY A 514 -4.56 2.84 20.57
CA GLY A 514 -3.88 1.57 20.29
C GLY A 514 -4.82 0.35 20.40
N SER A 515 -6.14 0.57 20.29
CA SER A 515 -7.19 -0.42 20.56
C SER A 515 -7.45 -1.38 19.39
N PHE A 516 -6.40 -2.08 18.94
CA PHE A 516 -6.47 -3.07 17.86
C PHE A 516 -6.81 -4.49 18.33
N GLY A 517 -6.94 -4.72 19.64
CA GLY A 517 -7.31 -6.03 20.19
C GLY A 517 -6.24 -7.12 20.04
N VAL A 518 -4.97 -6.72 19.83
CA VAL A 518 -3.83 -7.64 19.69
C VAL A 518 -3.00 -7.60 20.96
N GLU A 519 -3.12 -8.63 21.81
CA GLU A 519 -2.29 -8.77 23.01
C GLU A 519 -0.94 -9.43 22.70
N PHE A 520 -0.94 -10.45 21.82
CA PHE A 520 0.24 -11.19 21.41
C PHE A 520 0.33 -11.22 19.89
N ASP A 521 1.47 -10.78 19.36
CA ASP A 521 1.76 -10.75 17.94
C ASP A 521 2.94 -11.66 17.58
N ASP A 522 3.08 -11.99 16.30
CA ASP A 522 4.27 -12.67 15.81
C ASP A 522 5.46 -11.71 15.69
N ARG A 523 6.63 -12.27 15.35
CA ARG A 523 7.89 -11.50 15.25
C ARG A 523 7.81 -10.35 14.25
N LEU A 524 6.98 -10.47 13.22
CA LEU A 524 6.82 -9.43 12.20
C LEU A 524 5.70 -8.46 12.53
N GLY A 525 4.91 -8.69 13.58
CA GLY A 525 3.76 -7.88 13.89
C GLY A 525 2.64 -8.03 12.85
N SER A 526 2.43 -9.24 12.32
CA SER A 526 1.46 -9.46 11.23
C SER A 526 0.01 -9.32 11.68
N ARG A 527 -0.32 -9.69 12.93
CA ARG A 527 -1.69 -9.61 13.46
C ARG A 527 -2.09 -8.15 13.62
N LEU A 528 -1.21 -7.32 14.18
CA LEU A 528 -1.41 -5.88 14.28
C LEU A 528 -1.51 -5.24 12.89
N SER A 529 -0.70 -5.66 11.92
CA SER A 529 -0.83 -5.19 10.53
C SER A 529 -2.17 -5.55 9.90
N SER A 530 -2.69 -6.75 10.15
CA SER A 530 -4.01 -7.19 9.69
C SER A 530 -5.13 -6.35 10.29
N GLU A 531 -5.13 -6.15 11.61
CA GLU A 531 -6.14 -5.31 12.27
C GLU A 531 -6.01 -3.82 11.87
N PHE A 532 -4.79 -3.33 11.65
CA PHE A 532 -4.57 -1.99 11.10
C PHE A 532 -5.17 -1.86 9.69
N SER A 533 -4.93 -2.83 8.80
CA SER A 533 -5.51 -2.82 7.46
C SER A 533 -7.04 -2.76 7.53
N LYS A 534 -7.64 -3.62 8.33
CA LYS A 534 -9.10 -3.75 8.45
C LYS A 534 -9.76 -2.52 9.10
N LEU A 535 -9.20 -2.04 10.22
CA LEU A 535 -9.84 -0.99 11.03
C LEU A 535 -9.47 0.42 10.59
N VAL A 536 -8.42 0.59 9.79
CA VAL A 536 -7.92 1.90 9.35
C VAL A 536 -7.90 2.01 7.84
N VAL A 537 -7.12 1.17 7.15
CA VAL A 537 -6.87 1.32 5.70
C VAL A 537 -8.14 1.08 4.89
N ASP A 538 -8.84 -0.04 5.12
CA ASP A 538 -10.04 -0.40 4.37
C ASP A 538 -11.18 0.62 4.59
N ILE A 539 -11.38 1.08 5.83
CA ILE A 539 -12.40 2.09 6.13
C ILE A 539 -12.05 3.43 5.48
N LEU A 540 -10.78 3.85 5.50
CA LEU A 540 -10.35 5.08 4.83
C LEU A 540 -10.49 4.97 3.30
N ARG A 541 -10.22 3.79 2.73
CA ARG A 541 -10.45 3.52 1.31
C ARG A 541 -11.91 3.74 0.94
N ASP A 542 -12.81 3.12 1.69
CA ASP A 542 -14.25 3.23 1.46
C ASP A 542 -14.72 4.69 1.58
N LEU A 543 -14.26 5.39 2.63
CA LEU A 543 -14.55 6.81 2.82
C LEU A 543 -14.00 7.67 1.67
N SER A 544 -12.82 7.34 1.13
CA SER A 544 -12.21 8.09 0.02
C SER A 544 -12.96 7.91 -1.30
N ASN A 545 -13.68 6.79 -1.47
CA ASN A 545 -14.49 6.50 -2.65
C ASN A 545 -15.92 7.08 -2.56
N CYS A 546 -16.39 7.39 -1.34
CA CYS A 546 -17.74 7.91 -1.11
C CYS A 546 -17.87 9.45 -1.21
N VAL A 547 -16.77 10.20 -1.18
CA VAL A 547 -16.76 11.68 -1.00
C VAL A 547 -16.36 12.43 -2.25
#